data_AF-A0A6A1VRF6-F1
#
_entry.id   AF-A0A6A1VRF6-F1
#
_cell.length_a   1.000
_cell.length_b   1.000
_cell.length_c   1.000
_cell.angle_alpha   90.00
_cell.angle_beta   90.00
_cell.angle_gamma   90.00
#
_symmetry.space_group_name_H-M   'P 1'
#
loop_
_entity.id
_entity.type
_entity.pdbx_description
1 polymer ?
#
loop_
_entity_poly.entity_id
_entity_poly.type
_entity_poly.pdbx_seq_one_letter_code
_entity_poly.pdbx_strand_id
1 'polypeptide(L)'
;MSQLPASAIPTGQINNPKSDVKRPLQLNYRPSIWGDRFLSNPTKSMENDGNLVQHQRFKEEVQRMLRAPVRKPLEKLELIDAIQRLGVKKHVEIDEDLYTVALCFRLLRQHGYNISSHVFNKFKDNKGNFKESLVHDMRGMLCLYEASYLSVQGEDILDEALKFCTTKLESMVANDLIPSDLATQVRRALKRPIRKCLPRVEARHYFSIYKESASCNEVLLNFAKLDFNRLQKQYQMEICHLSKWWKDNLDVAEKLPFTRDRVVELYFWGLGGCFEPQYSLARKIFTKVSCFVSVLDDMYDAYGTYEELKLFTSAVERWERSCADQLPEYMKLVYNALLDVFEEIEEEMSKQGKLYCIFYAKEAMKKQVESYFVEAKWVNDNYTPTAEEYMSNARVSCAYFLLTTVTLAGMGENAAKEAFDWLFTHPKILKEAETICRLMDDIVSNELEQQREHVPSVIECYAKQHGVSKQEAIDEFQKQIVSSWKNINKELILRPTQVPMPLLVLVLNLTRVMDLLYKDEDAYTQGGGVLIEGITLLLVDPVPI
;
A
#
# COMPACT_ATOMS: atom_id res chain seq x y z
N MET A 1 -31.43 20.60 23.15
CA MET A 1 -31.41 19.62 24.26
C MET A 1 -32.60 18.69 24.07
N SER A 2 -32.37 17.38 24.00
CA SER A 2 -33.41 16.34 23.96
C SER A 2 -32.71 15.02 24.26
N GLN A 3 -33.03 14.40 25.39
CA GLN A 3 -32.31 13.22 25.88
C GLN A 3 -32.75 11.95 25.15
N LEU A 4 -31.80 11.09 24.79
CA LEU A 4 -32.04 9.68 24.49
C LEU A 4 -31.85 8.87 25.78
N PRO A 5 -32.70 7.85 26.05
CA PRO A 5 -32.60 7.07 27.29
C PRO A 5 -31.42 6.09 27.23
N ALA A 6 -30.64 6.03 28.31
CA ALA A 6 -29.58 5.04 28.46
C ALA A 6 -30.16 3.65 28.76
N SER A 7 -30.05 2.73 27.80
CA SER A 7 -30.36 1.30 28.00
C SER A 7 -29.09 0.55 28.37
N ALA A 8 -28.87 0.34 29.68
CA ALA A 8 -27.75 -0.46 30.17
C ALA A 8 -28.07 -1.96 30.03
N ILE A 9 -27.50 -2.61 29.02
CA ILE A 9 -27.49 -4.07 28.90
C ILE A 9 -26.32 -4.60 29.74
N PRO A 10 -26.52 -5.53 30.69
CA PRO A 10 -25.43 -6.11 31.46
C PRO A 10 -24.49 -6.93 30.56
N THR A 11 -23.21 -6.58 30.54
CA THR A 11 -22.15 -7.41 29.96
C THR A 11 -21.94 -8.64 30.85
N GLY A 12 -22.58 -9.76 30.48
CA GLY A 12 -22.42 -11.03 31.16
C GLY A 12 -20.96 -11.51 31.10
N GLN A 13 -20.31 -11.63 32.25
CA GLN A 13 -18.98 -12.23 32.35
C GLN A 13 -19.06 -13.72 31.99
N ILE A 14 -18.58 -14.08 30.80
CA ILE A 14 -18.35 -15.48 30.44
C ILE A 14 -17.13 -15.96 31.24
N ASN A 15 -17.39 -16.57 32.39
CA ASN A 15 -16.39 -17.23 33.21
C ASN A 15 -15.89 -18.50 32.50
N ASN A 16 -14.94 -18.34 31.57
CA ASN A 16 -14.15 -19.46 31.08
C ASN A 16 -13.34 -20.07 32.24
N PRO A 17 -13.22 -21.40 32.34
CA PRO A 17 -12.48 -22.04 33.42
C PRO A 17 -11.01 -21.65 33.34
N LYS A 18 -10.43 -21.29 34.49
CA LYS A 18 -9.05 -20.81 34.59
C LYS A 18 -8.07 -21.85 34.04
N SER A 19 -7.28 -21.45 33.05
CA SER A 19 -5.90 -21.91 32.96
C SER A 19 -5.03 -20.96 33.80
N ASP A 20 -4.11 -21.48 34.60
CA ASP A 20 -3.15 -20.66 35.38
C ASP A 20 -2.01 -20.11 34.49
N VAL A 21 -2.27 -19.93 33.19
CA VAL A 21 -1.32 -19.41 32.20
C VAL A 21 -1.41 -17.89 32.18
N LYS A 22 -0.44 -17.21 32.81
CA LYS A 22 -0.28 -15.76 32.70
C LYS A 22 0.13 -15.40 31.26
N ARG A 23 -0.86 -15.05 30.43
CA ARG A 23 -0.63 -14.51 29.07
C ARG A 23 -0.08 -13.07 29.12
N PRO A 24 0.50 -12.56 28.02
CA PRO A 24 0.81 -11.13 27.86
C PRO A 24 -0.43 -10.24 28.04
N LEU A 25 -0.21 -8.93 28.14
CA LEU A 25 -1.30 -7.96 28.38
C LEU A 25 -2.21 -7.85 27.14
N GLN A 26 -3.36 -8.55 27.16
CA GLN A 26 -4.30 -8.55 26.04
C GLN A 26 -4.75 -7.12 25.67
N LEU A 27 -4.60 -6.79 24.39
CA LEU A 27 -4.98 -5.50 23.85
C LEU A 27 -6.50 -5.44 23.60
N ASN A 28 -7.13 -4.38 24.09
CA ASN A 28 -8.52 -4.05 23.76
C ASN A 28 -8.60 -3.44 22.36
N TYR A 29 -8.33 -4.25 21.33
CA TYR A 29 -8.46 -3.83 19.94
C TYR A 29 -9.91 -3.42 19.63
N ARG A 30 -10.06 -2.33 18.86
CA ARG A 30 -11.38 -1.88 18.41
C ARG A 30 -11.98 -2.90 17.43
N PRO A 31 -13.25 -3.34 17.62
CA PRO A 31 -13.95 -4.16 16.65
C PRO A 31 -14.00 -3.51 15.26
N SER A 32 -14.19 -4.32 14.21
CA SER A 32 -14.37 -3.82 12.84
C SER A 32 -15.56 -2.85 12.76
N ILE A 33 -15.33 -1.63 12.27
CA ILE A 33 -16.36 -0.60 12.11
C ILE A 33 -17.37 -0.93 11.01
N TRP A 34 -17.06 -1.90 10.15
CA TRP A 34 -17.89 -2.30 9.01
C TRP A 34 -18.94 -3.34 9.41
N GLY A 35 -18.67 -4.16 10.43
CA GLY A 35 -19.49 -5.29 10.82
C GLY A 35 -19.95 -6.14 9.62
N ASP A 36 -21.23 -6.54 9.63
CA ASP A 36 -21.81 -7.39 8.60
C ASP A 36 -22.04 -6.68 7.23
N ARG A 37 -21.65 -5.39 7.06
CA ARG A 37 -21.93 -4.59 5.85
C ARG A 37 -21.53 -5.26 4.54
N PHE A 38 -20.39 -5.95 4.53
CA PHE A 38 -19.87 -6.61 3.33
C PHE A 38 -20.31 -8.07 3.18
N LEU A 39 -21.03 -8.66 4.15
CA LEU A 39 -21.55 -10.04 4.02
C LEU A 39 -22.74 -10.13 3.03
N SER A 40 -23.53 -9.08 2.92
CA SER A 40 -24.63 -9.00 1.96
C SER A 40 -24.15 -8.57 0.57
N ASN A 41 -24.33 -9.42 -0.44
CA ASN A 41 -23.94 -9.11 -1.81
C ASN A 41 -24.86 -8.02 -2.43
N PRO A 42 -24.34 -6.87 -2.91
CA PRO A 42 -25.15 -5.80 -3.49
C PRO A 42 -25.77 -6.11 -4.87
N THR A 43 -25.58 -7.30 -5.44
CA THR A 43 -26.06 -7.67 -6.79
C THR A 43 -27.58 -7.89 -6.87
N LYS A 44 -28.34 -6.79 -6.89
CA LYS A 44 -29.59 -6.67 -7.68
C LYS A 44 -29.48 -5.70 -8.86
N SER A 45 -28.31 -5.08 -9.05
CA SER A 45 -28.05 -4.07 -10.10
C SER A 45 -26.90 -4.46 -11.05
N MET A 46 -26.59 -5.75 -11.16
CA MET A 46 -25.46 -6.21 -11.97
C MET A 46 -25.71 -6.07 -13.47
N GLU A 47 -26.97 -6.24 -13.88
CA GLU A 47 -27.46 -6.02 -15.24
C GLU A 47 -28.08 -4.63 -15.37
N ASN A 48 -27.39 -3.74 -16.07
CA ASN A 48 -28.00 -2.58 -16.73
C ASN A 48 -27.20 -2.35 -18.02
N ASP A 49 -27.58 -3.08 -19.07
CA ASP A 49 -26.80 -3.21 -20.31
C ASP A 49 -26.39 -1.89 -20.93
N GLY A 50 -27.24 -0.85 -20.78
CA GLY A 50 -26.93 0.51 -21.23
C GLY A 50 -25.58 1.01 -20.73
N ASN A 51 -25.20 0.73 -19.48
CA ASN A 51 -23.92 1.15 -18.92
C ASN A 51 -22.73 0.36 -19.48
N LEU A 52 -22.91 -0.92 -19.83
CA LEU A 52 -21.86 -1.75 -20.45
C LEU A 52 -21.64 -1.35 -21.91
N VAL A 53 -22.73 -1.14 -22.67
CA VAL A 53 -22.70 -0.64 -24.04
C VAL A 53 -22.08 0.76 -24.10
N GLN A 54 -22.45 1.65 -23.15
CA GLN A 54 -21.89 2.99 -23.06
C GLN A 54 -20.39 2.98 -22.66
N HIS A 55 -19.98 2.13 -21.72
CA HIS A 55 -18.57 1.94 -21.35
C HIS A 55 -17.73 1.49 -22.56
N GLN A 56 -18.20 0.50 -23.32
CA GLN A 56 -17.51 0.01 -24.52
C GLN A 56 -17.46 1.06 -25.64
N ARG A 57 -18.56 1.78 -25.90
CA ARG A 57 -18.59 2.89 -26.87
C ARG A 57 -17.60 4.00 -26.52
N PHE A 58 -17.54 4.42 -25.25
CA PHE A 58 -16.58 5.44 -24.81
C PHE A 58 -15.13 4.92 -24.83
N LYS A 59 -14.90 3.64 -24.53
CA LYS A 59 -13.57 2.99 -24.64
C LYS A 59 -13.04 3.04 -26.07
N GLU A 60 -13.88 2.72 -27.05
CA GLU A 60 -13.52 2.81 -28.48
C GLU A 60 -13.22 4.26 -28.90
N GLU A 61 -14.01 5.21 -28.42
CA GLU A 61 -13.82 6.65 -28.70
C GLU A 61 -12.52 7.20 -28.06
N VAL A 62 -12.20 6.84 -26.82
CA VAL A 62 -10.92 7.20 -26.17
C VAL A 62 -9.74 6.55 -26.90
N GLN A 63 -9.89 5.30 -27.37
CA GLN A 63 -8.87 4.68 -28.23
C GLN A 63 -8.71 5.40 -29.59
N ARG A 64 -9.80 5.92 -30.17
CA ARG A 64 -9.77 6.73 -31.39
C ARG A 64 -9.03 8.05 -31.16
N MET A 65 -9.29 8.74 -30.05
CA MET A 65 -8.55 9.95 -29.63
C MET A 65 -7.06 9.68 -29.45
N LEU A 66 -6.68 8.59 -28.78
CA LEU A 66 -5.27 8.20 -28.59
C LEU A 66 -4.55 7.89 -29.91
N ARG A 67 -5.23 7.28 -30.89
CA ARG A 67 -4.69 6.94 -32.21
C ARG A 67 -4.65 8.11 -33.20
N ALA A 68 -5.36 9.21 -32.93
CA ALA A 68 -5.41 10.36 -33.84
C ALA A 68 -4.03 11.01 -34.06
N PRO A 69 -3.72 11.50 -35.28
CA PRO A 69 -2.55 12.32 -35.55
C PRO A 69 -2.73 13.70 -34.91
N VAL A 70 -1.93 14.01 -33.90
CA VAL A 70 -2.04 15.27 -33.13
C VAL A 70 -1.10 16.32 -33.70
N ARG A 71 -1.58 17.56 -33.81
CA ARG A 71 -0.84 18.68 -34.43
C ARG A 71 0.12 19.41 -33.47
N LYS A 72 -0.05 19.27 -32.15
CA LYS A 72 0.86 19.80 -31.13
C LYS A 72 1.32 18.68 -30.17
N PRO A 73 2.59 18.66 -29.71
CA PRO A 73 3.03 17.68 -28.72
C PRO A 73 2.35 17.85 -27.35
N LEU A 74 2.25 19.09 -26.85
CA LEU A 74 1.64 19.44 -25.57
C LEU A 74 0.21 18.91 -25.41
N GLU A 75 -0.68 19.13 -26.38
CA GLU A 75 -2.07 18.62 -26.35
C GLU A 75 -2.12 17.09 -26.18
N LYS A 76 -1.11 16.36 -26.70
CA LYS A 76 -1.01 14.92 -26.48
C LYS A 76 -0.43 14.57 -25.11
N LEU A 77 0.44 15.40 -24.53
CA LEU A 77 1.01 15.21 -23.19
C LEU A 77 0.02 15.54 -22.08
N GLU A 78 -0.78 16.60 -22.21
CA GLU A 78 -1.92 16.86 -21.32
C GLU A 78 -2.94 15.73 -21.39
N LEU A 79 -3.27 15.28 -22.61
CA LEU A 79 -4.12 14.11 -22.82
C LEU A 79 -3.51 12.86 -22.17
N ILE A 80 -2.17 12.69 -22.17
CA ILE A 80 -1.49 11.57 -21.51
C ILE A 80 -1.41 11.73 -20.00
N ASP A 81 -1.29 12.93 -19.41
CA ASP A 81 -1.31 13.09 -17.95
C ASP A 81 -2.73 12.92 -17.40
N ALA A 82 -3.73 13.50 -18.07
CA ALA A 82 -5.13 13.19 -17.83
C ALA A 82 -5.33 11.67 -17.96
N ILE A 83 -4.86 11.06 -19.05
CA ILE A 83 -4.87 9.60 -19.24
C ILE A 83 -3.75 8.89 -18.44
N GLN A 84 -3.06 9.47 -17.45
CA GLN A 84 -2.16 8.71 -16.52
C GLN A 84 -2.65 8.76 -15.09
N ARG A 85 -3.21 9.91 -14.70
CA ARG A 85 -4.24 9.99 -13.67
C ARG A 85 -5.44 9.08 -14.02
N LEU A 86 -5.57 8.63 -15.29
CA LEU A 86 -6.58 7.71 -15.81
C LEU A 86 -6.05 6.53 -16.71
N GLY A 87 -4.74 6.16 -16.73
CA GLY A 87 -4.22 4.81 -17.16
C GLY A 87 -3.32 4.42 -18.41
N VAL A 88 -2.74 5.26 -19.29
CA VAL A 88 -2.04 4.86 -20.57
C VAL A 88 -0.78 5.71 -20.96
N LYS A 89 -0.02 5.34 -22.01
CA LYS A 89 1.37 5.76 -22.36
C LYS A 89 1.58 6.59 -23.66
N LYS A 90 2.61 7.47 -23.70
CA LYS A 90 3.49 7.78 -24.87
C LYS A 90 4.80 8.49 -24.44
N HIS A 91 5.66 8.85 -25.40
CA HIS A 91 6.98 9.51 -25.24
C HIS A 91 7.10 10.73 -26.19
N VAL A 92 7.78 11.81 -25.75
CA VAL A 92 8.03 13.08 -26.49
C VAL A 92 9.33 13.74 -25.97
N GLU A 93 10.09 14.41 -26.85
CA GLU A 93 11.22 15.31 -26.49
C GLU A 93 10.77 16.78 -26.58
N ILE A 94 11.25 17.65 -25.67
CA ILE A 94 10.64 18.97 -25.42
C ILE A 94 11.67 20.07 -25.21
N ASP A 95 11.52 21.18 -25.94
CA ASP A 95 12.03 22.50 -25.57
C ASP A 95 10.87 23.50 -25.45
N GLU A 96 10.06 23.32 -24.40
CA GLU A 96 8.90 24.16 -24.05
C GLU A 96 9.06 24.71 -22.61
N ASP A 97 7.99 25.26 -22.03
CA ASP A 97 7.92 25.85 -20.70
C ASP A 97 8.11 24.86 -19.52
N LEU A 98 8.02 25.38 -18.29
CA LEU A 98 8.20 24.59 -17.07
C LEU A 98 7.13 23.51 -16.92
N TYR A 99 5.87 23.82 -17.25
CA TYR A 99 4.78 22.85 -17.19
C TYR A 99 5.03 21.67 -18.12
N THR A 100 5.27 21.87 -19.43
CA THR A 100 5.50 20.73 -20.34
C THR A 100 6.74 19.93 -19.96
N VAL A 101 7.86 20.59 -19.62
CA VAL A 101 9.12 19.90 -19.28
C VAL A 101 8.97 19.06 -18.02
N ALA A 102 8.40 19.63 -16.95
CA ALA A 102 8.19 18.91 -15.69
C ALA A 102 7.17 17.77 -15.84
N LEU A 103 6.07 18.05 -16.55
CA LEU A 103 5.05 17.07 -16.90
C LEU A 103 5.67 15.86 -17.61
N CYS A 104 6.39 16.08 -18.71
CA CYS A 104 6.92 14.97 -19.49
C CYS A 104 8.08 14.25 -18.79
N PHE A 105 8.97 14.95 -18.09
CA PHE A 105 9.98 14.29 -17.25
C PHE A 105 9.33 13.30 -16.27
N ARG A 106 8.26 13.74 -15.59
CA ARG A 106 7.48 12.90 -14.68
C ARG A 106 6.87 11.68 -15.39
N LEU A 107 6.11 11.89 -16.48
CA LEU A 107 5.45 10.81 -17.24
C LEU A 107 6.47 9.79 -17.79
N LEU A 108 7.65 10.25 -18.21
CA LEU A 108 8.71 9.40 -18.76
C LEU A 108 9.42 8.58 -17.67
N ARG A 109 9.79 9.21 -16.54
CA ARG A 109 10.34 8.51 -15.38
C ARG A 109 9.34 7.49 -14.80
N GLN A 110 8.04 7.85 -14.68
CA GLN A 110 6.95 6.95 -14.29
C GLN A 110 6.76 5.73 -15.22
N HIS A 111 7.38 5.74 -16.40
CA HIS A 111 7.32 4.65 -17.37
C HIS A 111 8.62 3.90 -17.55
N GLY A 112 9.61 4.18 -16.71
CA GLY A 112 10.92 3.54 -16.73
C GLY A 112 11.81 4.03 -17.87
N TYR A 113 11.74 5.31 -18.23
CA TYR A 113 12.71 5.96 -19.10
C TYR A 113 13.64 6.85 -18.25
N ASN A 114 14.94 6.60 -18.31
CA ASN A 114 15.95 7.40 -17.60
C ASN A 114 16.26 8.71 -18.34
N ILE A 115 15.31 9.64 -18.32
CA ILE A 115 15.50 11.02 -18.80
C ILE A 115 16.38 11.77 -17.81
N SER A 116 17.32 12.60 -18.29
CA SER A 116 18.20 13.38 -17.42
C SER A 116 17.47 14.54 -16.76
N SER A 117 17.61 14.65 -15.43
CA SER A 117 17.14 15.78 -14.63
C SER A 117 17.82 17.12 -15.01
N HIS A 118 18.93 17.09 -15.75
CA HIS A 118 19.61 18.28 -16.23
C HIS A 118 18.74 19.15 -17.16
N VAL A 119 17.63 18.62 -17.69
CA VAL A 119 16.62 19.38 -18.44
C VAL A 119 16.07 20.57 -17.66
N PHE A 120 16.08 20.51 -16.32
CA PHE A 120 15.60 21.60 -15.46
C PHE A 120 16.58 22.77 -15.31
N ASN A 121 17.84 22.65 -15.75
CA ASN A 121 18.84 23.73 -15.63
C ASN A 121 18.41 25.03 -16.33
N LYS A 122 17.62 24.97 -17.41
CA LYS A 122 17.12 26.18 -18.09
C LYS A 122 16.17 27.03 -17.23
N PHE A 123 15.62 26.46 -16.16
CA PHE A 123 14.80 27.18 -15.17
C PHE A 123 15.61 27.72 -13.98
N LYS A 124 16.94 27.51 -13.96
CA LYS A 124 17.85 28.06 -12.95
C LYS A 124 18.45 29.40 -13.40
N ASP A 125 18.85 30.22 -12.43
CA ASP A 125 19.48 31.53 -12.62
C ASP A 125 21.02 31.43 -12.73
N ASN A 126 21.68 32.57 -12.98
CA ASN A 126 23.15 32.64 -13.10
C ASN A 126 23.91 32.32 -11.80
N LYS A 127 23.21 32.16 -10.67
CA LYS A 127 23.77 31.75 -9.37
C LYS A 127 23.54 30.26 -9.08
N GLY A 128 22.85 29.54 -9.97
CA GLY A 128 22.49 28.14 -9.76
C GLY A 128 21.30 27.92 -8.83
N ASN A 129 20.38 28.87 -8.68
CA ASN A 129 19.11 28.72 -7.95
C ASN A 129 17.94 28.63 -8.92
N PHE A 130 16.82 28.01 -8.55
CA PHE A 130 15.59 28.10 -9.37
C PHE A 130 15.12 29.56 -9.46
N LYS A 131 14.74 30.00 -10.66
CA LYS A 131 14.35 31.40 -10.93
C LYS A 131 13.14 31.80 -10.08
N GLU A 132 13.27 32.86 -9.30
CA GLU A 132 12.16 33.41 -8.50
C GLU A 132 10.94 33.78 -9.37
N SER A 133 11.13 34.15 -10.64
CA SER A 133 10.04 34.43 -11.58
C SER A 133 9.13 33.23 -11.90
N LEU A 134 9.49 32.00 -11.53
CA LEU A 134 8.67 30.80 -11.76
C LEU A 134 7.39 30.81 -10.91
N VAL A 135 7.29 31.65 -9.87
CA VAL A 135 6.08 31.83 -9.05
C VAL A 135 4.84 32.28 -9.86
N HIS A 136 5.05 32.81 -11.06
CA HIS A 136 3.97 33.19 -11.98
C HIS A 136 3.42 32.00 -12.79
N ASP A 137 4.13 30.87 -12.86
CA ASP A 137 3.65 29.62 -13.45
C ASP A 137 3.35 28.58 -12.36
N MET A 138 2.26 28.80 -11.64
CA MET A 138 1.83 27.91 -10.55
C MET A 138 1.55 26.47 -11.01
N ARG A 139 1.13 26.27 -12.27
CA ARG A 139 0.88 24.94 -12.83
C ARG A 139 2.19 24.23 -13.16
N GLY A 140 3.17 24.93 -13.72
CA GLY A 140 4.54 24.45 -13.89
C GLY A 140 5.23 24.13 -12.57
N MET A 141 5.08 24.99 -11.55
CA MET A 141 5.58 24.73 -10.20
C MET A 141 4.96 23.47 -9.57
N LEU A 142 3.65 23.27 -9.71
CA LEU A 142 3.00 22.04 -9.25
C LEU A 142 3.49 20.80 -10.01
N CYS A 143 3.72 20.90 -11.32
CA CYS A 143 4.31 19.78 -12.09
C CYS A 143 5.78 19.53 -11.73
N LEU A 144 6.57 20.57 -11.42
CA LEU A 144 7.96 20.44 -10.96
C LEU A 144 8.03 19.79 -9.56
N TYR A 145 7.13 20.18 -8.65
CA TYR A 145 6.93 19.52 -7.36
C TYR A 145 6.67 18.02 -7.55
N GLU A 146 5.66 17.65 -8.35
CA GLU A 146 5.32 16.24 -8.65
C GLU A 146 6.43 15.47 -9.40
N ALA A 147 7.22 16.16 -10.23
CA ALA A 147 8.37 15.58 -10.93
C ALA A 147 9.55 15.30 -9.99
N SER A 148 9.77 16.14 -8.98
CA SER A 148 10.93 16.03 -8.08
C SER A 148 10.93 14.75 -7.23
N TYR A 149 9.76 14.21 -6.88
CA TYR A 149 9.61 12.92 -6.20
C TYR A 149 10.03 11.69 -7.04
N LEU A 150 10.39 11.86 -8.32
CA LEU A 150 10.98 10.81 -9.18
C LEU A 150 12.51 10.91 -9.28
N SER A 151 13.14 11.68 -8.40
CA SER A 151 14.59 11.76 -8.22
C SER A 151 15.22 10.41 -7.87
N VAL A 152 16.45 10.20 -8.32
CA VAL A 152 17.32 9.13 -7.84
C VAL A 152 18.52 9.71 -7.09
N GLN A 153 19.34 8.84 -6.51
CA GLN A 153 20.55 9.23 -5.79
C GLN A 153 21.51 10.02 -6.70
N GLY A 154 21.97 11.19 -6.24
CA GLY A 154 22.85 12.10 -6.99
C GLY A 154 22.13 13.06 -7.96
N GLU A 155 20.82 13.25 -7.83
CA GLU A 155 20.05 14.23 -8.63
C GLU A 155 19.70 15.49 -7.82
N ASP A 156 20.70 16.13 -7.24
CA ASP A 156 20.57 17.27 -6.31
C ASP A 156 19.66 18.40 -6.86
N ILE A 157 19.65 18.62 -8.18
CA ILE A 157 18.76 19.56 -8.89
C ILE A 157 17.27 19.30 -8.64
N LEU A 158 16.88 18.05 -8.37
CA LEU A 158 15.50 17.69 -8.03
C LEU A 158 15.22 17.87 -6.54
N ASP A 159 16.20 17.73 -5.66
CA ASP A 159 16.04 18.06 -4.23
C ASP A 159 15.93 19.57 -4.02
N GLU A 160 16.74 20.35 -4.75
CA GLU A 160 16.59 21.81 -4.88
C GLU A 160 15.21 22.20 -5.43
N ALA A 161 14.75 21.52 -6.50
CA ALA A 161 13.43 21.77 -7.08
C ALA A 161 12.30 21.45 -6.11
N LEU A 162 12.39 20.34 -5.37
CA LEU A 162 11.43 19.97 -4.33
C LEU A 162 11.38 21.06 -3.26
N LYS A 163 12.54 21.42 -2.68
CA LYS A 163 12.64 22.45 -1.65
C LYS A 163 12.09 23.80 -2.13
N PHE A 164 12.47 24.24 -3.33
CA PHE A 164 11.95 25.47 -3.94
C PHE A 164 10.42 25.41 -4.11
N CYS A 165 9.89 24.33 -4.70
CA CYS A 165 8.45 24.24 -4.96
C CYS A 165 7.63 24.15 -3.68
N THR A 166 8.04 23.32 -2.72
CA THR A 166 7.36 23.19 -1.41
C THR A 166 7.25 24.56 -0.72
N THR A 167 8.36 25.26 -0.50
CA THR A 167 8.36 26.57 0.19
C THR A 167 7.50 27.62 -0.50
N LYS A 168 7.45 27.64 -1.85
CA LYS A 168 6.62 28.61 -2.59
C LYS A 168 5.15 28.21 -2.59
N LEU A 169 4.83 26.94 -2.84
CA LEU A 169 3.45 26.44 -2.87
C LEU A 169 2.77 26.54 -1.49
N GLU A 170 3.48 26.20 -0.41
CA GLU A 170 3.00 26.38 0.96
C GLU A 170 2.71 27.85 1.28
N SER A 171 3.65 28.75 0.92
CA SER A 171 3.48 30.19 1.09
C SER A 171 2.30 30.74 0.27
N MET A 172 2.11 30.27 -0.97
CA MET A 172 0.95 30.64 -1.79
C MET A 172 -0.38 30.13 -1.22
N VAL A 173 -0.42 28.91 -0.66
CA VAL A 173 -1.60 28.39 0.04
C VAL A 173 -1.90 29.20 1.30
N ALA A 174 -0.88 29.51 2.11
CA ALA A 174 -1.05 30.25 3.37
C ALA A 174 -1.49 31.72 3.20
N ASN A 175 -1.33 32.28 2.01
CA ASN A 175 -1.74 33.65 1.66
C ASN A 175 -2.92 33.69 0.66
N ASP A 176 -3.61 32.57 0.42
CA ASP A 176 -4.72 32.42 -0.55
C ASP A 176 -4.42 32.97 -1.97
N LEU A 177 -3.16 32.87 -2.40
CA LEU A 177 -2.69 33.40 -3.70
C LEU A 177 -2.98 32.46 -4.88
N ILE A 178 -3.48 31.24 -4.64
CA ILE A 178 -3.67 30.22 -5.68
C ILE A 178 -5.11 30.28 -6.22
N PRO A 179 -5.30 30.36 -7.56
CA PRO A 179 -6.61 30.23 -8.21
C PRO A 179 -7.42 29.02 -7.73
N SER A 180 -8.74 29.18 -7.61
CA SER A 180 -9.61 28.17 -6.98
C SER A 180 -9.61 26.80 -7.68
N ASP A 181 -9.45 26.78 -9.01
CA ASP A 181 -9.31 25.56 -9.82
C ASP A 181 -8.03 24.76 -9.49
N LEU A 182 -6.97 25.47 -9.06
CA LEU A 182 -5.66 24.90 -8.79
C LEU A 182 -5.42 24.66 -7.28
N ALA A 183 -6.01 25.48 -6.41
CA ALA A 183 -5.76 25.46 -4.96
C ALA A 183 -6.09 24.10 -4.32
N THR A 184 -7.15 23.43 -4.77
CA THR A 184 -7.49 22.07 -4.30
C THR A 184 -6.47 21.03 -4.76
N GLN A 185 -5.93 21.16 -5.99
CA GLN A 185 -4.90 20.26 -6.49
C GLN A 185 -3.56 20.45 -5.76
N VAL A 186 -3.16 21.70 -5.49
CA VAL A 186 -1.93 22.02 -4.73
C VAL A 186 -2.03 21.53 -3.28
N ARG A 187 -3.14 21.78 -2.58
CA ARG A 187 -3.35 21.29 -1.21
C ARG A 187 -3.30 19.75 -1.12
N ARG A 188 -3.81 19.04 -2.13
CA ARG A 188 -3.69 17.58 -2.22
C ARG A 188 -2.25 17.14 -2.41
N ALA A 189 -1.53 17.71 -3.39
CA ALA A 189 -0.15 17.37 -3.69
C ALA A 189 0.78 17.59 -2.47
N LEU A 190 0.64 18.74 -1.78
CA LEU A 190 1.37 19.03 -0.54
C LEU A 190 1.06 18.03 0.58
N LYS A 191 -0.19 17.55 0.72
CA LYS A 191 -0.52 16.48 1.68
C LYS A 191 0.13 15.14 1.27
N ARG A 192 0.04 14.76 -0.01
CA ARG A 192 0.72 13.57 -0.57
C ARG A 192 0.88 13.71 -2.11
N PRO A 193 2.09 13.59 -2.66
CA PRO A 193 2.32 13.70 -4.10
C PRO A 193 1.81 12.46 -4.86
N ILE A 194 1.46 12.63 -6.13
CA ILE A 194 1.03 11.56 -7.07
C ILE A 194 2.02 10.40 -7.12
N ARG A 195 3.32 10.67 -6.91
CA ARG A 195 4.33 9.61 -6.83
C ARG A 195 4.00 8.59 -5.73
N LYS A 196 3.52 9.06 -4.58
CA LYS A 196 3.25 8.25 -3.38
C LYS A 196 1.77 7.89 -3.18
N CYS A 197 0.82 8.56 -3.83
CA CYS A 197 -0.59 8.19 -3.77
C CYS A 197 -0.89 6.80 -4.36
N LEU A 198 -1.90 6.10 -3.81
CA LEU A 198 -2.54 4.94 -4.44
C LEU A 198 -3.32 5.38 -5.70
N PRO A 199 -3.10 4.77 -6.88
CA PRO A 199 -3.68 5.25 -8.14
C PRO A 199 -5.21 5.36 -8.14
N ARG A 200 -5.92 4.39 -7.57
CA ARG A 200 -7.39 4.38 -7.53
C ARG A 200 -7.97 5.42 -6.57
N VAL A 201 -7.30 5.68 -5.44
CA VAL A 201 -7.73 6.72 -4.49
C VAL A 201 -7.55 8.09 -5.14
N GLU A 202 -6.38 8.37 -5.73
CA GLU A 202 -6.15 9.66 -6.40
C GLU A 202 -7.10 9.89 -7.58
N ALA A 203 -7.32 8.89 -8.45
CA ALA A 203 -8.29 9.00 -9.54
C ALA A 203 -9.71 9.36 -9.04
N ARG A 204 -10.14 8.79 -7.90
CA ARG A 204 -11.45 9.02 -7.29
C ARG A 204 -11.66 10.46 -6.76
N HIS A 205 -10.57 11.14 -6.38
CA HIS A 205 -10.59 12.58 -6.05
C HIS A 205 -10.38 13.45 -7.30
N TYR A 206 -9.55 13.00 -8.25
CA TYR A 206 -9.24 13.77 -9.46
C TYR A 206 -10.47 13.97 -10.37
N PHE A 207 -11.52 13.15 -10.26
CA PHE A 207 -12.75 13.33 -11.03
C PHE A 207 -13.45 14.70 -10.85
N SER A 208 -13.43 15.32 -9.67
CA SER A 208 -13.99 16.68 -9.50
C SER A 208 -13.05 17.74 -10.06
N ILE A 209 -11.76 17.66 -9.73
CA ILE A 209 -10.71 18.56 -10.23
C ILE A 209 -10.67 18.55 -11.77
N TYR A 210 -10.78 17.39 -12.40
CA TYR A 210 -10.80 17.29 -13.86
C TYR A 210 -12.09 17.84 -14.47
N LYS A 211 -13.25 17.67 -13.81
CA LYS A 211 -14.53 18.27 -14.25
C LYS A 211 -14.50 19.80 -14.22
N GLU A 212 -13.78 20.39 -13.27
CA GLU A 212 -13.62 21.84 -13.11
C GLU A 212 -12.52 22.42 -14.02
N SER A 213 -11.70 21.57 -14.67
CA SER A 213 -10.65 22.02 -15.60
C SER A 213 -11.22 22.55 -16.91
N ALA A 214 -10.67 23.67 -17.39
CA ALA A 214 -10.90 24.18 -18.75
C ALA A 214 -10.45 23.20 -19.87
N SER A 215 -9.65 22.17 -19.54
CA SER A 215 -9.27 21.07 -20.43
C SER A 215 -10.07 19.77 -20.21
N CYS A 216 -11.22 19.85 -19.53
CA CYS A 216 -12.11 18.70 -19.32
C CYS A 216 -12.65 18.14 -20.65
N ASN A 217 -12.27 16.90 -20.96
CA ASN A 217 -12.90 16.10 -22.00
C ASN A 217 -14.00 15.25 -21.35
N GLU A 218 -15.27 15.61 -21.58
CA GLU A 218 -16.43 14.94 -20.99
C GLU A 218 -16.50 13.44 -21.35
N VAL A 219 -16.07 13.05 -22.54
CA VAL A 219 -16.05 11.64 -22.97
C VAL A 219 -15.05 10.84 -22.14
N LEU A 220 -13.85 11.40 -21.92
CA LEU A 220 -12.82 10.78 -21.07
C LEU A 220 -13.26 10.73 -19.60
N LEU A 221 -13.86 11.80 -19.07
CA LEU A 221 -14.38 11.82 -17.71
C LEU A 221 -15.49 10.76 -17.53
N ASN A 222 -16.48 10.73 -18.42
CA ASN A 222 -17.59 9.78 -18.35
C ASN A 222 -17.15 8.33 -18.57
N PHE A 223 -16.16 8.08 -19.45
CA PHE A 223 -15.50 6.79 -19.57
C PHE A 223 -14.90 6.35 -18.23
N ALA A 224 -14.07 7.20 -17.62
CA ALA A 224 -13.34 6.84 -16.41
C ALA A 224 -14.24 6.69 -15.19
N LYS A 225 -15.33 7.47 -15.08
CA LYS A 225 -16.38 7.25 -14.07
C LYS A 225 -17.06 5.88 -14.21
N LEU A 226 -17.46 5.52 -15.43
CA LEU A 226 -18.10 4.24 -15.72
C LEU A 226 -17.16 3.06 -15.48
N ASP A 227 -15.89 3.17 -15.89
CA ASP A 227 -14.86 2.17 -15.60
C ASP A 227 -14.58 2.05 -14.10
N PHE A 228 -14.53 3.18 -13.38
CA PHE A 228 -14.36 3.19 -11.94
C PHE A 228 -15.47 2.41 -11.24
N ASN A 229 -16.73 2.70 -11.55
CA ASN A 229 -17.91 2.05 -10.98
C ASN A 229 -18.01 0.56 -11.38
N ARG A 230 -17.62 0.21 -12.62
CA ARG A 230 -17.53 -1.18 -13.08
C ARG A 230 -16.55 -1.98 -12.23
N LEU A 231 -15.35 -1.44 -11.99
CA LEU A 231 -14.34 -2.08 -11.16
C LEU A 231 -14.72 -2.09 -9.67
N GLN A 232 -15.36 -1.05 -9.15
CA GLN A 232 -15.91 -1.05 -7.79
C GLN A 232 -16.90 -2.20 -7.56
N LYS A 233 -17.79 -2.49 -8.52
CA LYS A 233 -18.68 -3.67 -8.42
C LYS A 233 -17.90 -4.99 -8.35
N GLN A 234 -16.79 -5.12 -9.09
CA GLN A 234 -15.90 -6.27 -8.96
C GLN A 234 -15.29 -6.35 -7.56
N TYR A 235 -14.76 -5.24 -7.04
CA TYR A 235 -14.16 -5.22 -5.70
C TYR A 235 -15.18 -5.53 -4.59
N GLN A 236 -16.41 -5.02 -4.71
CA GLN A 236 -17.53 -5.31 -3.80
C GLN A 236 -17.88 -6.81 -3.77
N MET A 237 -17.84 -7.50 -4.91
CA MET A 237 -17.98 -8.96 -4.95
C MET A 237 -16.77 -9.67 -4.35
N GLU A 238 -15.55 -9.18 -4.58
CA GLU A 238 -14.33 -9.78 -4.00
C GLU A 238 -14.35 -9.71 -2.47
N ILE A 239 -14.57 -8.52 -1.87
CA ILE A 239 -14.69 -8.38 -0.42
C ILE A 239 -15.91 -9.13 0.14
N CYS A 240 -17.03 -9.23 -0.59
CA CYS A 240 -18.17 -10.01 -0.12
C CYS A 240 -17.86 -11.50 0.07
N HIS A 241 -17.05 -12.10 -0.81
CA HIS A 241 -16.63 -13.49 -0.65
C HIS A 241 -15.56 -13.63 0.44
N LEU A 242 -14.66 -12.65 0.57
CA LEU A 242 -13.59 -12.66 1.59
C LEU A 242 -14.14 -12.43 3.01
N SER A 243 -15.07 -11.51 3.21
CA SER A 243 -15.73 -11.27 4.51
C SER A 243 -16.54 -12.49 4.98
N LYS A 244 -17.19 -13.21 4.04
CA LYS A 244 -17.85 -14.49 4.37
C LYS A 244 -16.83 -15.55 4.77
N TRP A 245 -15.84 -15.83 3.92
CA TRP A 245 -14.76 -16.77 4.24
C TRP A 245 -14.12 -16.49 5.61
N TRP A 246 -13.88 -15.21 5.94
CA TRP A 246 -13.31 -14.81 7.22
C TRP A 246 -14.20 -15.19 8.43
N LYS A 247 -15.50 -14.89 8.33
CA LYS A 247 -16.50 -15.21 9.36
C LYS A 247 -16.76 -16.72 9.45
N ASP A 248 -16.90 -17.39 8.32
CA ASP A 248 -17.22 -18.81 8.23
C ASP A 248 -16.04 -19.70 8.71
N ASN A 249 -14.80 -19.34 8.36
CA ASN A 249 -13.60 -20.15 8.61
C ASN A 249 -13.00 -19.93 10.01
N LEU A 250 -12.71 -18.67 10.36
CA LEU A 250 -12.03 -18.32 11.61
C LEU A 250 -12.94 -17.67 12.66
N ASP A 251 -13.95 -16.91 12.24
CA ASP A 251 -14.86 -16.16 13.13
C ASP A 251 -14.14 -15.40 14.24
N VAL A 252 -13.16 -14.59 13.82
CA VAL A 252 -12.14 -14.00 14.71
C VAL A 252 -12.74 -13.23 15.89
N ALA A 253 -13.85 -12.53 15.69
CA ALA A 253 -14.51 -11.74 16.73
C ALA A 253 -15.03 -12.59 17.92
N GLU A 254 -15.36 -13.87 17.69
CA GLU A 254 -15.78 -14.80 18.75
C GLU A 254 -14.65 -15.74 19.20
N LYS A 255 -13.91 -16.33 18.23
CA LYS A 255 -12.95 -17.42 18.51
C LYS A 255 -11.52 -16.95 18.79
N LEU A 256 -11.12 -15.78 18.29
CA LEU A 256 -9.76 -15.21 18.44
C LEU A 256 -9.79 -13.73 18.88
N PRO A 257 -10.49 -13.38 19.99
CA PRO A 257 -10.75 -12.00 20.44
C PRO A 257 -9.52 -11.26 20.99
N PHE A 258 -8.32 -11.79 20.79
CA PHE A 258 -7.04 -11.13 21.05
C PHE A 258 -6.42 -10.52 19.79
N THR A 259 -7.03 -10.73 18.61
CA THR A 259 -6.49 -10.30 17.30
C THR A 259 -7.31 -9.17 16.66
N ARG A 260 -6.69 -8.46 15.71
CA ARG A 260 -7.27 -7.36 14.93
C ARG A 260 -8.20 -7.88 13.83
N ASP A 261 -9.51 -7.82 14.05
CA ASP A 261 -10.51 -8.06 13.00
C ASP A 261 -10.49 -6.92 11.95
N ARG A 262 -9.82 -7.16 10.81
CA ARG A 262 -9.45 -6.14 9.81
C ARG A 262 -9.50 -6.62 8.34
N VAL A 263 -10.38 -7.58 8.02
CA VAL A 263 -10.45 -8.17 6.66
C VAL A 263 -10.74 -7.14 5.54
N VAL A 264 -11.47 -6.06 5.83
CA VAL A 264 -11.81 -5.02 4.85
C VAL A 264 -10.60 -4.12 4.56
N GLU A 265 -9.87 -3.77 5.62
CA GLU A 265 -8.62 -3.02 5.60
C GLU A 265 -7.54 -3.79 4.83
N LEU A 266 -7.36 -5.08 5.13
CA LEU A 266 -6.39 -5.95 4.46
C LEU A 266 -6.75 -6.19 2.97
N TYR A 267 -8.03 -6.25 2.62
CA TYR A 267 -8.44 -6.23 1.22
C TYR A 267 -8.13 -4.89 0.54
N PHE A 268 -8.29 -3.77 1.24
CA PHE A 268 -7.90 -2.45 0.74
C PHE A 268 -6.39 -2.31 0.52
N TRP A 269 -5.54 -2.92 1.36
CA TRP A 269 -4.09 -3.03 1.10
C TRP A 269 -3.81 -3.77 -0.21
N GLY A 270 -4.42 -4.94 -0.41
CA GLY A 270 -4.25 -5.74 -1.63
C GLY A 270 -4.74 -5.02 -2.89
N LEU A 271 -5.84 -4.28 -2.76
CA LEU A 271 -6.37 -3.40 -3.80
C LEU A 271 -5.45 -2.20 -4.09
N GLY A 272 -4.74 -1.70 -3.07
CA GLY A 272 -3.67 -0.72 -3.24
C GLY A 272 -2.50 -1.27 -4.06
N GLY A 273 -2.08 -2.51 -3.76
CA GLY A 273 -1.02 -3.24 -4.47
C GLY A 273 -1.32 -3.49 -5.95
N CYS A 274 -2.47 -4.10 -6.27
CA CYS A 274 -2.86 -4.40 -7.65
C CYS A 274 -4.38 -4.27 -7.87
N PHE A 275 -4.84 -3.29 -8.65
CA PHE A 275 -6.26 -2.95 -8.79
C PHE A 275 -6.89 -3.42 -10.09
N GLU A 276 -6.10 -3.79 -11.09
CA GLU A 276 -6.58 -4.14 -12.41
C GLU A 276 -7.45 -5.42 -12.38
N PRO A 277 -8.47 -5.55 -13.24
CA PRO A 277 -9.49 -6.60 -13.12
C PRO A 277 -8.92 -8.01 -13.19
N GLN A 278 -7.89 -8.23 -14.01
CA GLN A 278 -7.21 -9.53 -14.16
C GLN A 278 -6.49 -10.01 -12.90
N TYR A 279 -6.18 -9.12 -11.95
CA TYR A 279 -5.51 -9.44 -10.69
C TYR A 279 -6.50 -9.79 -9.55
N SER A 280 -7.73 -10.19 -9.88
CA SER A 280 -8.75 -10.66 -8.90
C SER A 280 -8.22 -11.79 -8.02
N LEU A 281 -7.51 -12.75 -8.60
CA LEU A 281 -6.93 -13.87 -7.86
C LEU A 281 -5.81 -13.40 -6.93
N ALA A 282 -4.89 -12.57 -7.43
CA ALA A 282 -3.81 -11.97 -6.64
C ALA A 282 -4.35 -11.22 -5.40
N ARG A 283 -5.38 -10.38 -5.54
CA ARG A 283 -6.02 -9.69 -4.41
C ARG A 283 -6.64 -10.65 -3.38
N LYS A 284 -7.32 -11.70 -3.83
CA LYS A 284 -7.91 -12.72 -2.94
C LYS A 284 -6.82 -13.47 -2.16
N ILE A 285 -5.77 -13.92 -2.84
CA ILE A 285 -4.64 -14.62 -2.22
C ILE A 285 -3.93 -13.71 -1.22
N PHE A 286 -3.58 -12.48 -1.62
CA PHE A 286 -2.99 -11.46 -0.73
C PHE A 286 -3.84 -11.28 0.52
N THR A 287 -5.16 -11.09 0.37
CA THR A 287 -6.05 -10.81 1.50
C THR A 287 -6.14 -11.99 2.46
N LYS A 288 -6.33 -13.22 1.94
CA LYS A 288 -6.39 -14.40 2.81
C LYS A 288 -5.08 -14.57 3.60
N VAL A 289 -3.94 -14.44 2.94
CA VAL A 289 -2.62 -14.60 3.58
C VAL A 289 -2.33 -13.45 4.55
N SER A 290 -2.63 -12.20 4.21
CA SER A 290 -2.40 -11.06 5.12
C SER A 290 -3.32 -11.08 6.34
N CYS A 291 -4.51 -11.68 6.24
CA CYS A 291 -5.35 -11.96 7.41
C CYS A 291 -4.70 -12.97 8.36
N PHE A 292 -4.00 -14.00 7.85
CA PHE A 292 -3.17 -14.86 8.70
C PHE A 292 -1.95 -14.13 9.24
N VAL A 293 -1.27 -13.29 8.44
CA VAL A 293 -0.15 -12.47 8.94
C VAL A 293 -0.57 -11.67 10.17
N SER A 294 -1.67 -10.90 10.12
CA SER A 294 -2.13 -10.13 11.28
C SER A 294 -2.57 -10.98 12.48
N VAL A 295 -3.14 -12.16 12.27
CA VAL A 295 -3.48 -13.11 13.35
C VAL A 295 -2.23 -13.70 14.00
N LEU A 296 -1.18 -13.93 13.22
CA LEU A 296 0.12 -14.41 13.70
C LEU A 296 0.88 -13.30 14.43
N ASP A 297 0.92 -12.09 13.88
CA ASP A 297 1.44 -10.84 14.49
C ASP A 297 0.88 -10.69 15.92
N ASP A 298 -0.45 -10.62 16.06
CA ASP A 298 -1.14 -10.52 17.36
C ASP A 298 -0.94 -11.73 18.28
N MET A 299 -0.72 -12.92 17.71
CA MET A 299 -0.46 -14.12 18.49
C MET A 299 0.96 -14.15 19.06
N TYR A 300 1.98 -13.73 18.30
CA TYR A 300 3.37 -13.70 18.73
C TYR A 300 3.64 -12.55 19.70
N ASP A 301 3.03 -11.38 19.48
CA ASP A 301 3.31 -10.19 20.30
C ASP A 301 2.43 -10.04 21.55
N ALA A 302 1.17 -10.47 21.51
CA ALA A 302 0.17 -10.03 22.50
C ALA A 302 -0.60 -11.17 23.20
N TYR A 303 -0.36 -12.44 22.89
CA TYR A 303 -1.19 -13.52 23.44
C TYR A 303 -0.50 -14.87 23.70
N GLY A 304 0.34 -15.36 22.79
CA GLY A 304 1.03 -16.64 22.93
C GLY A 304 2.09 -16.60 24.03
N THR A 305 2.32 -17.73 24.70
CA THR A 305 3.51 -17.88 25.55
C THR A 305 4.70 -18.38 24.73
N TYR A 306 5.94 -18.07 25.12
CA TYR A 306 7.14 -18.43 24.36
C TYR A 306 7.21 -19.93 23.98
N GLU A 307 6.80 -20.84 24.88
CA GLU A 307 6.76 -22.28 24.60
C GLU A 307 5.57 -22.69 23.68
N GLU A 308 4.43 -22.00 23.73
CA GLU A 308 3.36 -22.18 22.72
C GLU A 308 3.82 -21.71 21.34
N LEU A 309 4.47 -20.55 21.24
CA LEU A 309 4.95 -19.95 19.99
C LEU A 309 6.04 -20.82 19.33
N LYS A 310 6.95 -21.36 20.13
CA LYS A 310 7.99 -22.32 19.72
C LYS A 310 7.41 -23.60 19.11
N LEU A 311 6.31 -24.12 19.68
CA LEU A 311 5.56 -25.25 19.09
C LEU A 311 4.88 -24.84 17.77
N PHE A 312 4.31 -23.64 17.69
CA PHE A 312 3.70 -23.14 16.45
C PHE A 312 4.73 -22.94 15.33
N THR A 313 5.89 -22.36 15.63
CA THR A 313 7.02 -22.20 14.70
C THR A 313 7.44 -23.57 14.16
N SER A 314 7.64 -24.53 15.07
CA SER A 314 7.99 -25.93 14.74
C SER A 314 6.95 -26.63 13.87
N ALA A 315 5.66 -26.28 14.00
CA ALA A 315 4.59 -26.81 13.16
C ALA A 315 4.64 -26.22 11.74
N VAL A 316 4.81 -24.90 11.61
CA VAL A 316 4.91 -24.20 10.31
C VAL A 316 6.17 -24.62 9.54
N GLU A 317 7.30 -24.83 10.21
CA GLU A 317 8.52 -25.38 9.58
C GLU A 317 8.27 -26.73 8.89
N ARG A 318 7.52 -27.62 9.56
CA ARG A 318 7.18 -28.97 9.08
C ARG A 318 6.09 -28.97 8.00
N TRP A 319 5.10 -28.08 8.14
CA TRP A 319 3.94 -27.97 7.25
C TRP A 319 3.08 -29.26 7.18
N GLU A 320 3.00 -30.02 8.28
CA GLU A 320 2.18 -31.24 8.37
C GLU A 320 0.91 -30.98 9.20
N ARG A 321 -0.26 -31.45 8.76
CA ARG A 321 -1.53 -31.29 9.50
C ARG A 321 -1.53 -32.02 10.85
N SER A 322 -0.77 -33.12 10.96
CA SER A 322 -0.45 -33.86 12.20
C SER A 322 0.17 -32.99 13.30
N CYS A 323 0.83 -31.88 12.96
CA CYS A 323 1.42 -30.99 13.97
C CYS A 323 0.35 -30.25 14.79
N ALA A 324 -0.89 -30.15 14.29
CA ALA A 324 -2.00 -29.55 15.03
C ALA A 324 -2.27 -30.24 16.37
N ASP A 325 -2.11 -31.56 16.47
CA ASP A 325 -2.41 -32.32 17.70
C ASP A 325 -1.57 -31.89 18.91
N GLN A 326 -0.42 -31.25 18.67
CA GLN A 326 0.53 -30.77 19.68
C GLN A 326 0.31 -29.30 20.11
N LEU A 327 -0.56 -28.57 19.40
CA LEU A 327 -0.80 -27.14 19.65
C LEU A 327 -1.96 -26.92 20.65
N PRO A 328 -2.01 -25.78 21.37
CA PRO A 328 -3.21 -25.32 22.06
C PRO A 328 -4.40 -25.15 21.10
N GLU A 329 -5.64 -25.38 21.56
CA GLU A 329 -6.84 -25.36 20.69
C GLU A 329 -7.00 -24.08 19.83
N TYR A 330 -6.68 -22.91 20.37
CA TYR A 330 -6.73 -21.65 19.60
C TYR A 330 -5.68 -21.61 18.47
N MET A 331 -4.51 -22.18 18.70
CA MET A 331 -3.47 -22.38 17.68
C MET A 331 -3.84 -23.49 16.69
N LYS A 332 -4.56 -24.55 17.11
CA LYS A 332 -5.09 -25.57 16.17
C LYS A 332 -6.02 -24.97 15.14
N LEU A 333 -6.89 -24.05 15.57
CA LEU A 333 -7.81 -23.32 14.69
C LEU A 333 -7.03 -22.48 13.66
N VAL A 334 -6.09 -21.66 14.11
CA VAL A 334 -5.24 -20.82 13.23
C VAL A 334 -4.40 -21.68 12.28
N TYR A 335 -3.75 -22.73 12.77
CA TYR A 335 -2.86 -23.57 11.98
C TYR A 335 -3.59 -24.40 10.92
N ASN A 336 -4.74 -25.01 11.25
CA ASN A 336 -5.54 -25.72 10.25
C ASN A 336 -6.06 -24.77 9.17
N ALA A 337 -6.66 -23.64 9.57
CA ALA A 337 -7.18 -22.66 8.61
C ALA A 337 -6.08 -22.06 7.71
N LEU A 338 -4.85 -21.94 8.21
CA LEU A 338 -3.67 -21.56 7.44
C LEU A 338 -3.30 -22.63 6.40
N LEU A 339 -3.26 -23.92 6.79
CA LEU A 339 -3.05 -25.03 5.87
C LEU A 339 -4.14 -25.07 4.79
N ASP A 340 -5.41 -24.96 5.18
CA ASP A 340 -6.58 -24.97 4.28
C ASP A 340 -6.46 -23.89 3.19
N VAL A 341 -6.02 -22.67 3.55
CA VAL A 341 -5.79 -21.60 2.56
C VAL A 341 -4.61 -21.89 1.63
N PHE A 342 -3.54 -22.52 2.11
CA PHE A 342 -2.44 -22.91 1.22
C PHE A 342 -2.80 -24.10 0.32
N GLU A 343 -3.70 -24.99 0.76
CA GLU A 343 -4.32 -26.03 -0.06
C GLU A 343 -5.25 -25.42 -1.13
N GLU A 344 -6.09 -24.42 -0.80
CA GLU A 344 -6.88 -23.66 -1.80
C GLU A 344 -5.99 -23.02 -2.88
N ILE A 345 -4.88 -22.39 -2.47
CA ILE A 345 -3.93 -21.76 -3.41
C ILE A 345 -3.25 -22.83 -4.27
N GLU A 346 -2.92 -23.99 -3.69
CA GLU A 346 -2.31 -25.13 -4.39
C GLU A 346 -3.25 -25.73 -5.45
N GLU A 347 -4.54 -25.91 -5.14
CA GLU A 347 -5.54 -26.28 -6.14
C GLU A 347 -5.62 -25.27 -7.29
N GLU A 348 -5.71 -23.97 -6.98
CA GLU A 348 -5.89 -22.93 -7.99
C GLU A 348 -4.64 -22.75 -8.86
N MET A 349 -3.44 -22.90 -8.30
CA MET A 349 -2.19 -22.96 -9.06
C MET A 349 -2.07 -24.25 -9.89
N SER A 350 -2.61 -25.37 -9.42
CA SER A 350 -2.66 -26.64 -10.18
C SER A 350 -3.41 -26.48 -11.50
N LYS A 351 -4.60 -25.86 -11.45
CA LYS A 351 -5.44 -25.55 -12.64
C LYS A 351 -4.72 -24.70 -13.69
N GLN A 352 -3.69 -23.96 -13.30
CA GLN A 352 -2.91 -23.06 -14.15
C GLN A 352 -1.53 -23.62 -14.52
N GLY A 353 -1.18 -24.85 -14.11
CA GLY A 353 0.15 -25.45 -14.34
C GLY A 353 1.27 -24.80 -13.52
N LYS A 354 0.92 -24.14 -12.39
CA LYS A 354 1.78 -23.24 -11.63
C LYS A 354 2.17 -23.74 -10.22
N LEU A 355 2.07 -25.04 -9.96
CA LEU A 355 2.36 -25.65 -8.64
C LEU A 355 3.71 -25.22 -8.02
N TYR A 356 4.72 -24.87 -8.82
CA TYR A 356 5.99 -24.33 -8.32
C TYR A 356 5.83 -23.09 -7.43
N CYS A 357 4.79 -22.25 -7.65
CA CYS A 357 4.53 -21.04 -6.85
C CYS A 357 4.30 -21.39 -5.36
N ILE A 358 3.78 -22.57 -5.08
CA ILE A 358 3.42 -23.02 -3.73
C ILE A 358 4.66 -23.28 -2.87
N PHE A 359 5.76 -23.77 -3.48
CA PHE A 359 7.03 -23.91 -2.78
C PHE A 359 7.51 -22.56 -2.27
N TYR A 360 7.60 -21.54 -3.13
CA TYR A 360 7.98 -20.19 -2.73
C TYR A 360 7.02 -19.59 -1.70
N ALA A 361 5.71 -19.79 -1.85
CA ALA A 361 4.72 -19.31 -0.89
C ALA A 361 4.92 -19.92 0.51
N LYS A 362 5.07 -21.25 0.61
CA LYS A 362 5.26 -21.96 1.89
C LYS A 362 6.60 -21.57 2.54
N GLU A 363 7.68 -21.49 1.76
CA GLU A 363 9.00 -21.08 2.26
C GLU A 363 9.05 -19.60 2.68
N ALA A 364 8.26 -18.72 2.05
CA ALA A 364 8.13 -17.33 2.51
C ALA A 364 7.32 -17.22 3.82
N MET A 365 6.29 -18.06 4.01
CA MET A 365 5.54 -18.09 5.27
C MET A 365 6.36 -18.67 6.42
N LYS A 366 7.21 -19.67 6.18
CA LYS A 366 8.15 -20.17 7.20
C LYS A 366 9.06 -19.06 7.71
N LYS A 367 9.69 -18.31 6.80
CA LYS A 367 10.56 -17.16 7.15
C LYS A 367 9.82 -16.06 7.91
N GLN A 368 8.55 -15.81 7.60
CA GLN A 368 7.71 -14.90 8.36
C GLN A 368 7.58 -15.33 9.83
N VAL A 369 7.22 -16.60 10.05
CA VAL A 369 6.97 -17.15 11.39
C VAL A 369 8.27 -17.35 12.17
N GLU A 370 9.36 -17.72 11.51
CA GLU A 370 10.73 -17.72 12.07
C GLU A 370 11.12 -16.31 12.55
N SER A 371 10.82 -15.28 11.74
CA SER A 371 11.15 -13.88 12.06
C SER A 371 10.35 -13.35 13.25
N TYR A 372 9.05 -13.66 13.34
CA TYR A 372 8.25 -13.37 14.55
C TYR A 372 8.76 -14.14 15.79
N PHE A 373 9.25 -15.38 15.62
CA PHE A 373 9.82 -16.14 16.73
C PHE A 373 11.15 -15.56 17.23
N VAL A 374 11.95 -14.93 16.36
CA VAL A 374 13.16 -14.17 16.77
C VAL A 374 12.78 -12.97 17.64
N GLU A 375 11.75 -12.20 17.28
CA GLU A 375 11.25 -11.07 18.08
C GLU A 375 10.68 -11.53 19.43
N ALA A 376 9.83 -12.57 19.44
CA ALA A 376 9.32 -13.17 20.68
C ALA A 376 10.44 -13.73 21.58
N LYS A 377 11.52 -14.27 20.99
CA LYS A 377 12.71 -14.71 21.73
C LYS A 377 13.48 -13.54 22.33
N TRP A 378 13.66 -12.43 21.60
CA TRP A 378 14.33 -11.24 22.15
C TRP A 378 13.59 -10.69 23.38
N VAL A 379 12.24 -10.70 23.36
CA VAL A 379 11.42 -10.35 24.53
C VAL A 379 11.63 -11.34 25.68
N ASN A 380 11.53 -12.65 25.42
CA ASN A 380 11.75 -13.70 26.44
C ASN A 380 13.12 -13.58 27.12
N ASP A 381 14.19 -13.41 26.32
CA ASP A 381 15.57 -13.36 26.79
C ASP A 381 15.94 -11.98 27.37
N ASN A 382 15.01 -11.01 27.38
CA ASN A 382 15.22 -9.60 27.76
C ASN A 382 16.38 -8.94 26.98
N TYR A 383 16.54 -9.36 25.73
CA TYR A 383 17.61 -8.91 24.84
C TYR A 383 17.25 -7.58 24.15
N THR A 384 18.26 -6.74 23.90
CA THR A 384 18.12 -5.61 22.98
C THR A 384 19.11 -5.80 21.84
N PRO A 385 18.64 -6.03 20.60
CA PRO A 385 19.51 -6.15 19.44
C PRO A 385 20.16 -4.81 19.08
N THR A 386 21.19 -4.85 18.23
CA THR A 386 21.67 -3.63 17.56
C THR A 386 20.64 -3.17 16.51
N ALA A 387 20.70 -1.92 16.06
CA ALA A 387 19.82 -1.42 15.01
C ALA A 387 20.01 -2.18 13.68
N GLU A 388 21.23 -2.66 13.39
CA GLU A 388 21.51 -3.49 12.22
C GLU A 388 20.95 -4.91 12.35
N GLU A 389 21.05 -5.51 13.53
CA GLU A 389 20.48 -6.83 13.84
C GLU A 389 18.94 -6.78 13.82
N TYR A 390 18.35 -5.79 14.51
CA TYR A 390 16.92 -5.50 14.45
C TYR A 390 16.45 -5.36 13.00
N MET A 391 17.05 -4.45 12.22
CA MET A 391 16.68 -4.25 10.81
C MET A 391 17.04 -5.43 9.89
N SER A 392 17.76 -6.45 10.36
CA SER A 392 17.92 -7.70 9.61
C SER A 392 16.71 -8.61 9.79
N ASN A 393 16.12 -8.67 10.98
CA ASN A 393 14.88 -9.42 11.23
C ASN A 393 13.64 -8.63 10.78
N ALA A 394 13.56 -7.37 11.18
CA ALA A 394 12.37 -6.54 11.12
C ALA A 394 11.91 -6.18 9.68
N ARG A 395 12.78 -6.39 8.68
CA ARG A 395 12.42 -6.37 7.24
C ARG A 395 11.65 -7.61 6.80
N VAL A 396 11.90 -8.75 7.42
CA VAL A 396 11.14 -9.98 7.19
C VAL A 396 9.83 -9.92 7.98
N SER A 397 9.85 -9.57 9.28
CA SER A 397 8.64 -9.50 10.11
C SER A 397 7.59 -8.51 9.59
N CYS A 398 7.98 -7.43 8.88
CA CYS A 398 7.03 -6.54 8.20
C CYS A 398 6.24 -7.19 7.02
N ALA A 399 6.46 -8.47 6.73
CA ALA A 399 5.72 -9.31 5.78
C ALA A 399 5.78 -8.94 4.29
N TYR A 400 6.53 -7.92 3.89
CA TYR A 400 6.57 -7.47 2.49
C TYR A 400 7.13 -8.51 1.52
N PHE A 401 8.11 -9.32 1.94
CA PHE A 401 8.60 -10.47 1.16
C PHE A 401 7.51 -11.52 0.94
N LEU A 402 6.82 -11.95 2.01
CA LEU A 402 5.74 -12.93 1.97
C LEU A 402 4.56 -12.44 1.12
N LEU A 403 4.05 -11.24 1.41
CA LEU A 403 2.89 -10.67 0.73
C LEU A 403 3.16 -10.41 -0.75
N THR A 404 4.36 -9.98 -1.12
CA THR A 404 4.76 -9.90 -2.54
C THR A 404 4.78 -11.29 -3.17
N THR A 405 5.39 -12.29 -2.51
CA THR A 405 5.52 -13.67 -3.01
C THR A 405 4.17 -14.31 -3.31
N VAL A 406 3.21 -14.24 -2.39
CA VAL A 406 1.88 -14.85 -2.60
C VAL A 406 1.04 -14.08 -3.61
N THR A 407 1.25 -12.76 -3.74
CA THR A 407 0.58 -11.96 -4.78
C THR A 407 1.02 -12.40 -6.18
N LEU A 408 2.32 -12.68 -6.40
CA LEU A 408 2.84 -13.13 -7.69
C LEU A 408 2.10 -14.37 -8.22
N ALA A 409 1.72 -15.31 -7.36
CA ALA A 409 0.98 -16.52 -7.75
C ALA A 409 -0.30 -16.18 -8.53
N GLY A 410 -1.04 -15.16 -8.08
CA GLY A 410 -2.27 -14.71 -8.71
C GLY A 410 -2.12 -13.70 -9.86
N MET A 411 -0.90 -13.34 -10.29
CA MET A 411 -0.67 -12.30 -11.32
C MET A 411 -0.67 -12.80 -12.78
N GLY A 412 -1.03 -14.07 -13.00
CA GLY A 412 -1.13 -14.66 -14.34
C GLY A 412 0.22 -14.71 -15.08
N GLU A 413 0.22 -14.53 -16.40
CA GLU A 413 1.42 -14.68 -17.25
C GLU A 413 2.58 -13.73 -16.90
N ASN A 414 2.32 -12.61 -16.21
CA ASN A 414 3.36 -11.67 -15.77
C ASN A 414 4.33 -12.28 -14.75
N ALA A 415 3.90 -13.32 -14.01
CA ALA A 415 4.67 -14.00 -12.98
C ALA A 415 4.95 -15.45 -13.39
N ALA A 416 6.00 -15.64 -14.18
CA ALA A 416 6.61 -16.95 -14.44
C ALA A 416 7.61 -17.32 -13.32
N LYS A 417 8.22 -18.52 -13.36
CA LYS A 417 9.12 -19.01 -12.29
C LYS A 417 10.31 -18.07 -12.05
N GLU A 418 10.83 -17.47 -13.12
CA GLU A 418 11.94 -16.52 -13.11
C GLU A 418 11.64 -15.29 -12.23
N ALA A 419 10.36 -14.91 -12.07
CA ALA A 419 9.95 -13.83 -11.18
C ALA A 419 10.03 -14.22 -9.69
N PHE A 420 9.76 -15.49 -9.37
CA PHE A 420 9.92 -16.02 -8.01
C PHE A 420 11.40 -16.22 -7.67
N ASP A 421 12.19 -16.75 -8.61
CA ASP A 421 13.65 -16.85 -8.48
C ASP A 421 14.26 -15.46 -8.25
N TRP A 422 13.85 -14.46 -9.05
CA TRP A 422 14.24 -13.06 -8.87
C TRP A 422 13.87 -12.53 -7.48
N LEU A 423 12.61 -12.69 -7.05
CA LEU A 423 12.15 -12.19 -5.75
C LEU A 423 12.92 -12.83 -4.58
N PHE A 424 13.26 -14.12 -4.69
CA PHE A 424 14.02 -14.85 -3.67
C PHE A 424 15.50 -14.45 -3.58
N THR A 425 16.03 -13.64 -4.51
CA THR A 425 17.34 -12.97 -4.35
C THR A 425 17.30 -11.79 -3.37
N HIS A 426 16.13 -11.42 -2.82
CA HIS A 426 15.87 -10.14 -2.15
C HIS A 426 16.33 -8.95 -3.02
N PRO A 427 15.69 -8.74 -4.19
CA PRO A 427 16.09 -7.72 -5.15
C PRO A 427 15.96 -6.33 -4.53
N LYS A 428 16.84 -5.39 -4.90
CA LYS A 428 16.98 -4.11 -4.20
C LYS A 428 15.65 -3.36 -4.02
N ILE A 429 14.79 -3.33 -5.03
CA ILE A 429 13.47 -2.67 -4.95
C ILE A 429 12.60 -3.19 -3.79
N LEU A 430 12.66 -4.50 -3.48
CA LEU A 430 11.96 -5.10 -2.34
C LEU A 430 12.60 -4.65 -1.02
N LYS A 431 13.93 -4.79 -0.89
CA LYS A 431 14.65 -4.42 0.35
C LYS A 431 14.47 -2.96 0.76
N GLU A 432 14.34 -2.06 -0.22
CA GLU A 432 14.04 -0.65 0.01
C GLU A 432 12.57 -0.44 0.39
N ALA A 433 11.64 -1.23 -0.13
CA ALA A 433 10.22 -1.21 0.25
C ALA A 433 9.99 -1.78 1.66
N GLU A 434 10.65 -2.89 2.03
CA GLU A 434 10.70 -3.43 3.40
C GLU A 434 11.29 -2.41 4.38
N THR A 435 12.36 -1.70 3.97
CA THR A 435 12.97 -0.65 4.79
C THR A 435 12.00 0.52 4.99
N ILE A 436 11.27 0.96 3.96
CA ILE A 436 10.23 2.00 4.12
C ILE A 436 9.08 1.49 4.99
N CYS A 437 8.65 0.24 4.82
CA CYS A 437 7.58 -0.37 5.59
C CYS A 437 7.91 -0.35 7.09
N ARG A 438 9.02 -1.00 7.47
CA ARG A 438 9.46 -1.10 8.87
C ARG A 438 9.77 0.27 9.49
N LEU A 439 10.48 1.16 8.79
CA LEU A 439 10.79 2.48 9.36
C LEU A 439 9.57 3.40 9.48
N MET A 440 8.55 3.28 8.62
CA MET A 440 7.33 4.08 8.76
C MET A 440 6.41 3.52 9.86
N ASP A 441 6.36 2.20 10.03
CA ASP A 441 5.67 1.53 11.13
C ASP A 441 6.26 1.99 12.48
N ASP A 442 7.55 1.68 12.74
CA ASP A 442 8.27 2.00 13.98
C ASP A 442 8.18 3.49 14.38
N ILE A 443 8.17 4.42 13.42
CA ILE A 443 8.08 5.87 13.70
C ILE A 443 6.71 6.28 14.26
N VAL A 444 5.61 5.62 13.86
CA VAL A 444 4.25 5.97 14.32
C VAL A 444 3.69 5.01 15.37
N SER A 445 4.28 3.82 15.53
CA SER A 445 3.87 2.80 16.50
C SER A 445 4.57 2.92 17.86
N ASN A 446 5.79 3.47 17.92
CA ASN A 446 6.67 3.53 19.10
C ASN A 446 5.95 3.82 20.43
N GLU A 447 5.17 4.91 20.49
CA GLU A 447 4.49 5.32 21.73
C GLU A 447 3.43 4.31 22.21
N LEU A 448 2.87 3.48 21.32
CA LEU A 448 1.88 2.44 21.61
C LEU A 448 2.53 1.07 21.88
N GLU A 449 3.71 0.81 21.34
CA GLU A 449 4.53 -0.38 21.60
C GLU A 449 5.19 -0.29 22.98
N GLN A 450 5.76 0.87 23.32
CA GLN A 450 6.42 1.13 24.61
C GLN A 450 5.46 1.11 25.83
N GLN A 451 4.15 0.91 25.59
CA GLN A 451 3.14 0.64 26.63
C GLN A 451 3.00 -0.87 26.94
N ARG A 452 3.80 -1.73 26.31
CA ARG A 452 3.70 -3.21 26.34
C ARG A 452 5.05 -3.86 26.68
N GLU A 453 5.03 -5.12 27.07
CA GLU A 453 6.21 -6.00 27.06
C GLU A 453 6.43 -6.50 25.61
N HIS A 454 7.09 -5.69 24.77
CA HIS A 454 7.37 -5.96 23.35
C HIS A 454 8.85 -5.67 23.02
N VAL A 455 9.29 -6.02 21.80
CA VAL A 455 10.67 -5.75 21.35
C VAL A 455 10.92 -4.23 21.31
N PRO A 456 12.11 -3.72 21.68
CA PRO A 456 12.46 -2.33 21.41
C PRO A 456 12.50 -2.07 19.90
N SER A 457 11.83 -1.03 19.41
CA SER A 457 11.81 -0.68 17.99
C SER A 457 13.20 -0.24 17.49
N VAL A 458 13.37 -0.04 16.18
CA VAL A 458 14.64 0.47 15.63
C VAL A 458 15.09 1.77 16.30
N ILE A 459 14.15 2.60 16.76
CA ILE A 459 14.41 3.88 17.43
C ILE A 459 15.07 3.66 18.80
N GLU A 460 14.60 2.71 19.60
CA GLU A 460 15.21 2.36 20.89
C GLU A 460 16.58 1.71 20.69
N CYS A 461 16.68 0.76 19.75
CA CYS A 461 17.93 0.09 19.42
C CYS A 461 19.01 1.11 19.00
N TYR A 462 18.68 2.01 18.09
CA TYR A 462 19.60 3.03 17.60
C TYR A 462 19.97 4.07 18.68
N ALA A 463 18.98 4.59 19.42
CA ALA A 463 19.22 5.56 20.50
C ALA A 463 20.14 4.96 21.59
N LYS A 464 19.91 3.71 21.97
CA LYS A 464 20.73 2.96 22.94
C LYS A 464 22.14 2.65 22.42
N GLN A 465 22.26 2.30 21.14
CA GLN A 465 23.54 1.95 20.49
C GLN A 465 24.45 3.17 20.27
N HIS A 466 23.88 4.32 19.91
CA HIS A 466 24.65 5.53 19.57
C HIS A 466 24.68 6.59 20.68
N GLY A 467 23.88 6.45 21.74
CA GLY A 467 23.81 7.42 22.85
C GLY A 467 23.09 8.72 22.48
N VAL A 468 22.18 8.67 21.51
CA VAL A 468 21.42 9.82 20.98
C VAL A 468 19.97 9.83 21.49
N SER A 469 19.25 10.93 21.29
CA SER A 469 17.82 11.00 21.59
C SER A 469 16.96 10.21 20.59
N LYS A 470 15.73 9.85 20.98
CA LYS A 470 14.75 9.26 20.05
C LYS A 470 14.48 10.16 18.84
N GLN A 471 14.48 11.48 19.00
CA GLN A 471 14.26 12.41 17.89
C GLN A 471 15.39 12.38 16.87
N GLU A 472 16.65 12.35 17.31
CA GLU A 472 17.80 12.23 16.40
C GLU A 472 17.79 10.91 15.61
N ALA A 473 17.31 9.82 16.24
CA ALA A 473 17.08 8.54 15.56
C ALA A 473 15.95 8.65 14.52
N ILE A 474 14.79 9.22 14.88
CA ILE A 474 13.66 9.46 13.97
C ILE A 474 14.09 10.32 12.78
N ASP A 475 14.83 11.40 13.00
CA ASP A 475 15.34 12.29 11.96
C ASP A 475 16.26 11.54 10.98
N GLU A 476 17.11 10.62 11.45
CA GLU A 476 17.95 9.78 10.58
C GLU A 476 17.12 8.75 9.81
N PHE A 477 16.14 8.09 10.43
CA PHE A 477 15.27 7.14 9.73
C PHE A 477 14.36 7.82 8.71
N GLN A 478 13.94 9.07 8.92
CA GLN A 478 13.27 9.88 7.90
C GLN A 478 14.18 10.15 6.67
N LYS A 479 15.48 10.44 6.88
CA LYS A 479 16.46 10.53 5.77
C LYS A 479 16.60 9.18 5.06
N GLN A 480 16.63 8.08 5.81
CA GLN A 480 16.70 6.73 5.22
C GLN A 480 15.46 6.39 4.38
N ILE A 481 14.24 6.70 4.85
CA ILE A 481 13.00 6.56 4.07
C ILE A 481 13.07 7.35 2.75
N VAL A 482 13.52 8.62 2.77
CA VAL A 482 13.71 9.43 1.55
C VAL A 482 14.75 8.80 0.61
N SER A 483 15.85 8.28 1.17
CA SER A 483 16.90 7.58 0.43
C SER A 483 16.38 6.29 -0.24
N SER A 484 15.53 5.53 0.45
CA SER A 484 14.90 4.33 -0.08
C SER A 484 13.87 4.63 -1.18
N TRP A 485 13.09 5.72 -1.07
CA TRP A 485 12.21 6.16 -2.16
C TRP A 485 13.02 6.49 -3.44
N LYS A 486 14.18 7.14 -3.31
CA LYS A 486 15.11 7.38 -4.44
C LYS A 486 15.72 6.10 -5.01
N ASN A 487 15.96 5.09 -4.17
CA ASN A 487 16.42 3.77 -4.64
C ASN A 487 15.32 3.01 -5.40
N ILE A 488 14.07 3.01 -4.93
CA ILE A 488 12.93 2.44 -5.66
C ILE A 488 12.72 3.16 -7.00
N ASN A 489 12.83 4.50 -7.03
CA ASN A 489 12.82 5.29 -8.26
C ASN A 489 13.90 4.81 -9.26
N LYS A 490 15.10 4.50 -8.77
CA LYS A 490 16.22 4.02 -9.60
C LYS A 490 15.93 2.66 -10.23
N GLU A 491 15.53 1.66 -9.45
CA GLU A 491 15.27 0.31 -9.95
C GLU A 491 14.15 0.28 -11.02
N LEU A 492 13.18 1.20 -10.94
CA LEU A 492 12.10 1.35 -11.93
C LEU A 492 12.54 1.99 -13.27
N ILE A 493 13.68 2.70 -13.32
CA ILE A 493 14.18 3.36 -14.53
C ILE A 493 15.42 2.68 -15.14
N LEU A 494 15.94 1.62 -14.50
CA LEU A 494 16.95 0.74 -15.10
C LEU A 494 16.35 -0.01 -16.30
N ARG A 495 17.06 -0.02 -17.43
CA ARG A 495 16.65 -0.68 -18.68
C ARG A 495 17.80 -1.51 -19.26
N PRO A 496 17.58 -2.78 -19.65
CA PRO A 496 16.35 -3.57 -19.46
C PRO A 496 16.02 -3.80 -17.98
N THR A 497 14.73 -3.97 -17.66
CA THR A 497 14.30 -4.37 -16.31
C THR A 497 14.49 -5.88 -16.14
N GLN A 498 14.92 -6.32 -14.95
CA GLN A 498 15.19 -7.75 -14.67
C GLN A 498 13.92 -8.63 -14.77
N VAL A 499 12.76 -8.06 -14.48
CA VAL A 499 11.44 -8.71 -14.54
C VAL A 499 10.42 -7.81 -15.27
N PRO A 500 9.23 -8.32 -15.62
CA PRO A 500 8.15 -7.50 -16.19
C PRO A 500 7.77 -6.32 -15.29
N MET A 501 7.58 -5.14 -15.89
CA MET A 501 7.26 -3.90 -15.15
C MET A 501 6.07 -4.01 -14.18
N PRO A 502 4.97 -4.76 -14.45
CA PRO A 502 3.89 -4.95 -13.47
C PRO A 502 4.35 -5.48 -12.11
N LEU A 503 5.43 -6.27 -12.04
CA LEU A 503 5.93 -6.82 -10.79
C LEU A 503 6.71 -5.78 -9.97
N LEU A 504 7.48 -4.91 -10.65
CA LEU A 504 8.11 -3.75 -10.02
C LEU A 504 7.07 -2.72 -9.55
N VAL A 505 5.97 -2.58 -10.30
CA VAL A 505 4.83 -1.72 -9.95
C VAL A 505 4.06 -2.27 -8.75
N LEU A 506 3.95 -3.58 -8.55
CA LEU A 506 3.40 -4.17 -7.32
C LEU A 506 4.19 -3.73 -6.08
N VAL A 507 5.51 -3.92 -6.07
CA VAL A 507 6.37 -3.56 -4.92
C VAL A 507 6.28 -2.06 -4.62
N LEU A 508 6.31 -1.21 -5.66
CA LEU A 508 6.04 0.22 -5.57
C LEU A 508 4.65 0.52 -4.96
N ASN A 509 3.60 -0.17 -5.40
CA ASN A 509 2.24 0.06 -4.95
C ASN A 509 2.02 -0.36 -3.50
N LEU A 510 2.65 -1.45 -3.04
CA LEU A 510 2.70 -1.79 -1.62
C LEU A 510 3.44 -0.68 -0.83
N THR A 511 4.59 -0.20 -1.31
CA THR A 511 5.29 0.95 -0.70
C THR A 511 4.39 2.21 -0.57
N ARG A 512 3.44 2.40 -1.50
CA ARG A 512 2.42 3.47 -1.47
C ARG A 512 1.27 3.21 -0.50
N VAL A 513 1.00 1.95 -0.12
CA VAL A 513 0.09 1.61 0.98
C VAL A 513 0.69 2.10 2.30
N MET A 514 2.00 1.90 2.53
CA MET A 514 2.67 2.42 3.74
C MET A 514 2.64 3.96 3.80
N ASP A 515 2.99 4.66 2.72
CA ASP A 515 2.89 6.12 2.73
C ASP A 515 1.45 6.63 2.84
N LEU A 516 0.44 5.85 2.46
CA LEU A 516 -0.95 6.18 2.76
C LEU A 516 -1.28 6.00 4.25
N LEU A 517 -0.89 4.88 4.87
CA LEU A 517 -1.46 4.39 6.13
C LEU A 517 -0.58 4.57 7.38
N TYR A 518 0.70 4.88 7.21
CA TYR A 518 1.70 5.01 8.29
C TYR A 518 2.51 6.32 8.19
N LYS A 519 1.97 7.33 7.48
CA LYS A 519 2.61 8.64 7.37
C LYS A 519 2.38 9.52 8.60
N ASP A 520 1.15 9.49 9.12
CA ASP A 520 0.65 10.45 10.11
C ASP A 520 0.19 9.75 11.42
N GLU A 521 -0.17 8.46 11.35
CA GLU A 521 -0.69 7.59 12.43
C GLU A 521 -0.56 6.11 11.99
N ASP A 522 -0.60 5.13 12.91
CA ASP A 522 -0.95 3.74 12.52
C ASP A 522 -2.46 3.68 12.24
N ALA A 523 -2.84 3.82 10.97
CA ALA A 523 -4.25 3.79 10.56
C ALA A 523 -4.85 2.37 10.60
N TYR A 524 -4.03 1.31 10.58
CA TYR A 524 -4.47 -0.08 10.49
C TYR A 524 -4.98 -0.61 11.83
N THR A 525 -4.16 -0.57 12.88
CA THR A 525 -4.56 -1.02 14.23
C THR A 525 -5.69 -0.15 14.76
N GLN A 526 -5.60 1.18 14.57
CA GLN A 526 -6.60 2.12 15.05
C GLN A 526 -7.93 2.07 14.29
N GLY A 527 -7.93 1.53 13.05
CA GLY A 527 -9.11 1.44 12.18
C GLY A 527 -9.66 2.81 11.81
N GLY A 528 -8.78 3.76 11.48
CA GLY A 528 -9.05 5.20 11.54
C GLY A 528 -8.84 6.00 10.26
N GLY A 529 -9.18 7.30 10.35
CA GLY A 529 -8.74 8.35 9.44
C GLY A 529 -8.75 8.01 7.94
N VAL A 530 -7.55 8.04 7.36
CA VAL A 530 -7.32 7.90 5.91
C VAL A 530 -7.68 6.51 5.35
N LEU A 531 -7.72 5.48 6.20
CA LEU A 531 -8.11 4.12 5.83
C LEU A 531 -9.63 4.02 5.62
N ILE A 532 -10.42 4.64 6.50
CA ILE A 532 -11.88 4.75 6.36
C ILE A 532 -12.23 5.55 5.09
N GLU A 533 -11.54 6.67 4.86
CA GLU A 533 -11.70 7.47 3.63
C GLU A 533 -11.43 6.62 2.39
N GLY A 534 -10.28 5.92 2.34
CA GLY A 534 -9.91 5.04 1.23
C GLY A 534 -10.91 3.91 0.97
N ILE A 535 -11.31 3.17 2.01
CA ILE A 535 -12.30 2.09 1.90
C ILE A 535 -13.64 2.63 1.41
N THR A 536 -14.10 3.76 1.96
CA THR A 536 -15.38 4.36 1.56
C THR A 536 -15.34 4.77 0.07
N LEU A 537 -14.28 5.45 -0.35
CA LEU A 537 -14.11 5.92 -1.73
C LEU A 537 -13.93 4.80 -2.76
N LEU A 538 -13.36 3.65 -2.39
CA LEU A 538 -13.13 2.54 -3.31
C LEU A 538 -14.24 1.47 -3.28
N LEU A 539 -14.80 1.15 -2.11
CA LEU A 539 -15.68 -0.01 -1.89
C LEU A 539 -17.12 0.33 -1.52
N VAL A 540 -17.41 1.57 -1.10
CA VAL A 540 -18.75 1.97 -0.63
C VAL A 540 -19.43 2.92 -1.62
N ASP A 541 -18.84 4.09 -1.87
CA ASP A 541 -19.50 5.18 -2.58
C ASP A 541 -19.27 5.10 -4.10
N PRO A 542 -20.31 4.90 -4.91
CA PRO A 542 -20.19 4.97 -6.36
C PRO A 542 -19.93 6.41 -6.81
N VAL A 543 -19.20 6.56 -7.92
CA VAL A 543 -18.97 7.85 -8.55
C VAL A 543 -20.26 8.30 -9.24
N PRO A 544 -20.80 9.50 -8.94
CA PRO A 544 -21.92 10.04 -9.69
C PRO A 544 -21.52 10.24 -11.17
N ILE A 545 -22.28 9.62 -12.08
CA ILE A 545 -22.10 9.71 -13.54
C ILE A 545 -22.47 11.12 -13.99
#